data_AF-A0A127V7H7-F1
#
_entry.id   AF-A0A127V7H7-F1
#
_cell.length_a   1.000
_cell.length_b   1.000
_cell.length_c   1.000
_cell.angle_alpha   90.00
_cell.angle_beta   90.00
_cell.angle_gamma   90.00
#
_symmetry.space_group_name_H-M   'P 1'
#
loop_
_entity.id
_entity.type
_entity.pdbx_description
1 polymer ?
#
loop_
_entity_poly.entity_id
_entity_poly.type
_entity_poly.pdbx_seq_one_letter_code
_entity_poly.pdbx_strand_id
1 'polypeptide(L)'
;MKYNYYDLIIVGTGFSSTFFLKKYLEKNKEVKRILVLERGQLFPHSERLKLKRGELADSPASGNSWEDQIMNKTPEKRWPFTTAFGGSSNCWWGCTPRFMPSDFKMKTLFGLENDWPVTYEELDPYYEEAEELMAISGPEGTPFPKKSKYPLPPHNFSPIDKILHQKYGNQYISQPTARASRGTKGRNQCMANSSCDVCPVDAKFTIENSGIDVYQNAQVELLYGAQVYRLETAGNVAKKVCYVKDGKDYEIAGEVIVLGANPMFNSNILLNSGDRNPLTGKGFGEQLGMQVLIYLDNLKNTGGSTWVNANGYMLYDGNHRKDYAACLIETNNAPYNIRLERGKWLNMTSFRMIFEDLPLVTNYITTTSDKLVPEINFKGGRSDYALKGMENMKKVLPGILSCLPVEKLKFLDPFPNEGHILGGTRMGKTPADSVVDKNMVHHQYRNVFVLGSGSFTTFSASNPTLTLSAMSLYSADHSF
;
A
#
# COMPACT_ATOMS: atom_id res chain seq x y z
N MET A 1 7.41 -19.64 -22.74
CA MET A 1 8.56 -19.83 -21.85
C MET A 1 9.76 -20.20 -22.70
N LYS A 2 10.85 -19.43 -22.59
CA LYS A 2 12.11 -19.67 -23.31
C LYS A 2 12.92 -20.81 -22.70
N TYR A 3 12.77 -21.05 -21.40
CA TYR A 3 13.52 -22.06 -20.64
C TYR A 3 12.59 -22.97 -19.84
N ASN A 4 13.09 -24.17 -19.53
CA ASN A 4 12.42 -25.12 -18.63
C ASN A 4 12.83 -24.95 -17.15
N TYR A 5 13.75 -24.01 -16.87
CA TYR A 5 14.24 -23.68 -15.53
C TYR A 5 14.70 -22.22 -15.50
N TYR A 6 14.41 -21.52 -14.40
CA TYR A 6 14.82 -20.13 -14.16
C TYR A 6 15.57 -19.99 -12.85
N ASP A 7 16.55 -19.09 -12.81
CA ASP A 7 17.31 -18.82 -11.59
C ASP A 7 16.46 -18.00 -10.60
N LEU A 8 15.54 -17.18 -11.12
CA LEU A 8 14.57 -16.42 -10.32
C LEU A 8 13.19 -16.46 -10.97
N ILE A 9 12.16 -16.79 -10.19
CA ILE A 9 10.75 -16.67 -10.59
C ILE A 9 10.07 -15.67 -9.65
N ILE A 10 9.49 -14.61 -10.22
CA ILE A 10 8.71 -13.61 -9.48
C ILE A 10 7.23 -13.72 -9.88
N VAL A 11 6.35 -13.73 -8.89
CA VAL A 11 4.90 -13.79 -9.05
C VAL A 11 4.29 -12.41 -8.77
N GLY A 12 3.67 -11.82 -9.79
CA GLY A 12 3.07 -10.49 -9.75
C GLY A 12 4.02 -9.39 -10.23
N THR A 13 3.45 -8.28 -10.73
CA THR A 13 4.20 -7.13 -11.27
C THR A 13 3.95 -5.81 -10.52
N GLY A 14 3.39 -5.88 -9.31
CA GLY A 14 3.13 -4.70 -8.48
C GLY A 14 4.40 -4.07 -7.88
N PHE A 15 4.22 -3.09 -7.00
CA PHE A 15 5.30 -2.38 -6.30
C PHE A 15 6.37 -3.32 -5.74
N SER A 16 5.97 -4.31 -4.95
CA SER A 16 6.93 -5.18 -4.27
C SER A 16 7.83 -5.93 -5.26
N SER A 17 7.24 -6.55 -6.28
CA SER A 17 7.96 -7.29 -7.32
C SER A 17 8.89 -6.38 -8.13
N THR A 18 8.40 -5.23 -8.59
CA THR A 18 9.21 -4.31 -9.40
C THR A 18 10.41 -3.79 -8.63
N PHE A 19 10.23 -3.40 -7.38
CA PHE A 19 11.29 -2.82 -6.57
C PHE A 19 12.30 -3.89 -6.15
N PHE A 20 11.83 -5.08 -5.75
CA PHE A 20 12.71 -6.22 -5.49
C PHE A 20 13.55 -6.57 -6.73
N LEU A 21 12.91 -6.71 -7.90
CA LEU A 21 13.61 -7.06 -9.14
C LEU A 21 14.63 -5.99 -9.55
N LYS A 22 14.30 -4.71 -9.34
CA LYS A 22 15.22 -3.59 -9.60
C LYS A 22 16.51 -3.75 -8.80
N LYS A 23 16.38 -3.95 -7.48
CA LYS A 23 17.53 -4.13 -6.60
C LYS A 23 18.26 -5.45 -6.88
N TYR A 24 17.54 -6.53 -7.14
CA TYR A 24 18.12 -7.82 -7.51
C TYR A 24 19.03 -7.71 -8.74
N LEU A 25 18.57 -7.04 -9.81
CA LEU A 25 19.35 -6.80 -11.03
C LEU A 25 20.54 -5.84 -10.81
N GLU A 26 20.45 -4.94 -9.83
CA GLU A 26 21.58 -4.09 -9.46
C GLU A 26 22.69 -4.92 -8.79
N LYS A 27 22.33 -5.85 -7.91
CA LYS A 27 23.26 -6.66 -7.12
C LYS A 27 23.84 -7.83 -7.91
N ASN A 28 23.03 -8.46 -8.75
CA ASN A 28 23.41 -9.60 -9.56
C ASN A 28 23.80 -9.15 -10.96
N LYS A 29 25.11 -8.97 -11.19
CA LYS A 29 25.66 -8.61 -12.51
C LYS A 29 25.80 -9.79 -13.47
N GLU A 30 25.76 -11.01 -12.96
CA GLU A 30 25.74 -12.21 -13.78
C GLU A 30 24.46 -12.33 -14.58
N VAL A 31 24.54 -12.95 -15.77
CA VAL A 31 23.36 -13.25 -16.58
C VAL A 31 22.55 -14.35 -15.90
N LYS A 32 21.35 -14.03 -15.44
CA LYS A 32 20.36 -14.94 -14.86
C LYS A 32 19.17 -15.09 -15.80
N ARG A 33 18.50 -16.24 -15.73
CA ARG A 33 17.20 -16.49 -16.36
C ARG A 33 16.13 -16.07 -15.37
N ILE A 34 15.42 -15.00 -15.65
CA ILE A 34 14.41 -14.45 -14.75
C ILE A 34 13.04 -14.58 -15.41
N LEU A 35 12.10 -15.21 -14.72
CA LEU A 35 10.70 -15.30 -15.14
C LEU A 35 9.84 -14.42 -14.22
N VAL A 36 9.00 -13.59 -14.81
CA VAL A 36 7.96 -12.85 -14.09
C VAL A 36 6.60 -13.32 -14.58
N LEU A 37 5.76 -13.77 -13.65
CA LEU A 37 4.41 -14.27 -13.92
C LEU A 37 3.38 -13.24 -13.47
N GLU A 38 2.62 -12.68 -14.40
CA GLU A 38 1.52 -11.75 -14.11
C GLU A 38 0.18 -12.45 -14.36
N ARG A 39 -0.70 -12.44 -13.34
CA ARG A 39 -2.04 -13.02 -13.42
C ARG A 39 -2.89 -12.32 -14.48
N GLY A 40 -2.78 -11.01 -14.56
CA GLY A 40 -3.51 -10.17 -15.50
C GLY A 40 -2.82 -10.00 -16.85
N GLN A 41 -3.41 -9.13 -17.67
CA GLN A 41 -2.81 -8.61 -18.90
C GLN A 41 -2.27 -7.20 -18.65
N LEU A 42 -1.53 -6.65 -19.62
CA LEU A 42 -1.33 -5.21 -19.67
C LEU A 42 -2.68 -4.51 -19.91
N PHE A 43 -3.02 -3.55 -19.05
CA PHE A 43 -4.16 -2.66 -19.24
C PHE A 43 -3.66 -1.22 -19.43
N PRO A 44 -3.39 -0.82 -20.69
CA PRO A 44 -2.73 0.46 -20.96
C PRO A 44 -3.44 1.64 -20.32
N HIS A 45 -2.67 2.64 -19.88
CA HIS A 45 -3.20 3.89 -19.33
C HIS A 45 -4.25 4.55 -20.24
N SER A 46 -4.02 4.56 -21.55
CA SER A 46 -4.95 5.10 -22.55
C SER A 46 -6.33 4.42 -22.51
N GLU A 47 -6.37 3.09 -22.40
CA GLU A 47 -7.63 2.32 -22.34
C GLU A 47 -8.34 2.51 -20.99
N ARG A 48 -7.59 2.61 -19.89
CA ARG A 48 -8.15 2.97 -18.58
C ARG A 48 -8.79 4.36 -18.59
N LEU A 49 -8.18 5.31 -19.31
CA LEU A 49 -8.75 6.64 -19.49
C LEU A 49 -10.03 6.63 -20.32
N LYS A 50 -10.15 5.77 -21.34
CA LYS A 50 -11.42 5.59 -22.08
C LYS A 50 -12.55 5.21 -21.13
N LEU A 51 -12.35 4.16 -20.31
CA LEU A 51 -13.36 3.76 -19.31
C LEU A 51 -13.71 4.90 -18.35
N LYS A 52 -12.71 5.65 -17.89
CA LYS A 52 -12.92 6.79 -16.98
C LYS A 52 -13.77 7.90 -17.62
N ARG A 53 -13.72 8.05 -18.94
CA ARG A 53 -14.57 8.98 -19.72
C ARG A 53 -15.94 8.40 -20.08
N GLY A 54 -16.26 7.18 -19.68
CA GLY A 54 -17.50 6.48 -20.05
C GLY A 54 -17.47 5.90 -21.47
N GLU A 55 -16.29 5.81 -22.09
CA GLU A 55 -16.08 5.16 -23.38
C GLU A 55 -15.82 3.66 -23.18
N LEU A 56 -16.02 2.87 -24.25
CA LEU A 56 -15.62 1.46 -24.25
C LEU A 56 -14.09 1.34 -24.35
N ALA A 57 -13.51 0.44 -23.56
CA ALA A 57 -12.11 0.05 -23.71
C ALA A 57 -12.00 -1.20 -24.59
N ASP A 58 -11.00 -1.21 -25.46
CA ASP A 58 -10.66 -2.34 -26.33
C ASP A 58 -9.48 -3.11 -25.72
N SER A 59 -9.72 -3.64 -24.51
CA SER A 59 -8.71 -4.40 -23.76
C SER A 59 -9.36 -5.56 -23.03
N PRO A 60 -8.81 -6.79 -23.11
CA PRO A 60 -9.31 -7.94 -22.35
C PRO A 60 -9.19 -7.76 -20.83
N ALA A 61 -8.38 -6.79 -20.36
CA ALA A 61 -8.25 -6.48 -18.95
C ALA A 61 -9.38 -5.58 -18.39
N SER A 62 -10.20 -4.97 -19.26
CA SER A 62 -11.22 -4.00 -18.87
C SER A 62 -12.36 -4.56 -18.02
N GLY A 63 -12.63 -5.87 -18.10
CA GLY A 63 -13.71 -6.55 -17.38
C GLY A 63 -13.32 -7.15 -16.02
N ASN A 64 -12.06 -7.04 -15.59
CA ASN A 64 -11.60 -7.69 -14.37
C ASN A 64 -11.93 -6.84 -13.13
N SER A 65 -13.09 -7.12 -12.50
CA SER A 65 -13.42 -6.59 -11.19
C SER A 65 -12.62 -7.30 -10.10
N TRP A 66 -12.39 -6.67 -8.94
CA TRP A 66 -11.74 -7.35 -7.81
C TRP A 66 -12.70 -8.32 -7.13
N GLU A 67 -14.00 -8.03 -7.19
CA GLU A 67 -15.08 -8.83 -6.63
C GLU A 67 -15.06 -10.26 -7.18
N ASP A 68 -14.80 -10.42 -8.47
CA ASP A 68 -14.76 -11.74 -9.14
C ASP A 68 -13.48 -12.54 -8.84
N GLN A 69 -12.48 -11.93 -8.20
CA GLN A 69 -11.19 -12.57 -7.96
C GLN A 69 -11.11 -13.25 -6.60
N ILE A 70 -12.08 -13.02 -5.72
CA ILE A 70 -12.09 -13.53 -4.34
C ILE A 70 -13.49 -14.00 -3.93
N MET A 71 -13.55 -14.94 -2.99
CA MET A 71 -14.77 -15.26 -2.28
C MET A 71 -14.82 -14.43 -0.99
N ASN A 72 -15.49 -13.27 -1.04
CA ASN A 72 -15.62 -12.40 0.14
C ASN A 72 -16.77 -12.85 1.05
N LYS A 73 -16.46 -13.35 2.25
CA LYS A 73 -17.47 -13.75 3.25
C LYS A 73 -17.98 -12.58 4.11
N THR A 74 -17.48 -11.38 3.89
CA THR A 74 -17.84 -10.15 4.62
C THR A 74 -18.11 -9.04 3.59
N PRO A 75 -19.23 -9.10 2.84
CA PRO A 75 -19.47 -8.27 1.65
C PRO A 75 -19.54 -6.75 1.94
N GLU A 76 -19.90 -6.35 3.15
CA GLU A 76 -19.86 -4.96 3.62
C GLU A 76 -18.43 -4.38 3.65
N LYS A 77 -17.43 -5.25 3.83
CA LYS A 77 -16.01 -4.91 3.74
C LYS A 77 -15.54 -5.11 2.31
N ARG A 78 -15.26 -4.01 1.61
CA ARG A 78 -14.73 -4.05 0.24
C ARG A 78 -13.21 -4.22 0.22
N TRP A 79 -12.67 -4.82 -0.82
CA TRP A 79 -11.23 -5.05 -0.99
C TRP A 79 -10.75 -4.66 -2.39
N PRO A 80 -10.75 -3.36 -2.74
CA PRO A 80 -10.38 -2.94 -4.08
C PRO A 80 -8.89 -3.20 -4.36
N PHE A 81 -8.62 -3.88 -5.48
CA PHE A 81 -7.29 -4.04 -6.05
C PHE A 81 -7.41 -4.20 -7.58
N THR A 82 -6.27 -4.29 -8.27
CA THR A 82 -6.23 -4.46 -9.73
C THR A 82 -5.41 -5.70 -10.09
N THR A 83 -5.98 -6.58 -10.92
CA THR A 83 -5.33 -7.77 -11.49
C THR A 83 -4.92 -7.51 -12.95
N ALA A 84 -4.01 -6.56 -13.10
CA ALA A 84 -3.37 -6.22 -14.36
C ALA A 84 -1.90 -5.90 -14.08
N PHE A 85 -1.09 -5.81 -15.14
CA PHE A 85 0.30 -5.36 -15.05
C PHE A 85 0.42 -4.11 -14.18
N GLY A 86 1.33 -4.12 -13.21
CA GLY A 86 1.55 -3.03 -12.25
C GLY A 86 0.63 -3.05 -11.03
N GLY A 87 -0.34 -3.96 -10.96
CA GLY A 87 -1.21 -4.18 -9.81
C GLY A 87 -1.92 -2.91 -9.33
N SER A 88 -2.04 -2.72 -8.01
CA SER A 88 -2.74 -1.57 -7.41
C SER A 88 -2.08 -0.21 -7.65
N SER A 89 -0.89 -0.14 -8.27
CA SER A 89 -0.36 1.14 -8.78
C SER A 89 -1.30 1.77 -9.82
N ASN A 90 -2.20 0.96 -10.39
CA ASN A 90 -3.20 1.39 -11.35
C ASN A 90 -4.44 2.06 -10.74
N CYS A 91 -4.69 1.92 -9.43
CA CYS A 91 -5.90 2.43 -8.76
C CYS A 91 -5.62 3.25 -7.49
N TRP A 92 -4.39 3.28 -6.99
CA TRP A 92 -4.00 4.04 -5.80
C TRP A 92 -4.01 5.57 -6.01
N TRP A 93 -3.91 6.32 -4.90
CA TRP A 93 -3.94 7.78 -4.87
C TRP A 93 -2.57 8.47 -4.78
N GLY A 94 -1.49 7.69 -4.71
CA GLY A 94 -0.12 8.19 -4.67
C GLY A 94 0.32 8.82 -3.34
N CYS A 95 -0.36 8.53 -2.23
CA CYS A 95 0.06 8.96 -0.89
C CYS A 95 1.25 8.12 -0.42
N THR A 96 2.32 8.77 0.04
CA THR A 96 3.57 8.08 0.42
C THR A 96 4.19 8.65 1.71
N PRO A 97 3.44 8.79 2.82
CA PRO A 97 4.08 9.08 4.10
C PRO A 97 4.99 7.91 4.52
N ARG A 98 6.10 8.22 5.20
CA ARG A 98 6.89 7.19 5.90
C ARG A 98 6.15 6.73 7.16
N PHE A 99 6.52 5.56 7.67
CA PHE A 99 6.15 5.16 9.02
C PHE A 99 6.97 5.94 10.05
N MET A 100 6.47 6.07 11.27
CA MET A 100 7.26 6.63 12.38
C MET A 100 8.17 5.56 12.99
N PRO A 101 9.33 5.91 13.58
CA PRO A 101 10.19 4.94 14.26
C PRO A 101 9.48 4.11 15.34
N SER A 102 8.47 4.68 16.00
CA SER A 102 7.64 3.99 16.98
C SER A 102 6.75 2.89 16.41
N ASP A 103 6.39 2.95 15.12
CA ASP A 103 5.57 1.92 14.45
C ASP A 103 6.29 0.58 14.38
N PHE A 104 7.63 0.61 14.41
CA PHE A 104 8.47 -0.58 14.41
C PHE A 104 8.65 -1.19 15.81
N LYS A 105 8.21 -0.49 16.87
CA LYS A 105 8.47 -0.83 18.29
C LYS A 105 7.19 -0.96 19.12
N MET A 106 6.15 -1.57 18.56
CA MET A 106 4.83 -1.69 19.18
C MET A 106 4.83 -2.41 20.53
N LYS A 107 5.60 -3.49 20.66
CA LYS A 107 5.72 -4.26 21.90
C LYS A 107 6.55 -3.50 22.91
N THR A 108 7.73 -3.05 22.50
CA THR A 108 8.69 -2.39 23.38
C THR A 108 8.16 -1.07 23.94
N LEU A 109 7.47 -0.26 23.13
CA LEU A 109 6.97 1.05 23.56
C LEU A 109 5.55 1.00 24.14
N PHE A 110 4.69 0.17 23.58
CA PHE A 110 3.26 0.22 23.87
C PHE A 110 2.69 -1.07 24.49
N GLY A 111 3.47 -2.16 24.53
CA GLY A 111 3.01 -3.45 25.05
C GLY A 111 2.02 -4.16 24.13
N LEU A 112 1.94 -3.75 22.85
CA LEU A 112 0.99 -4.27 21.86
C LEU A 112 1.71 -5.06 20.77
N GLU A 113 1.15 -6.20 20.36
CA GLU A 113 1.70 -7.07 19.31
C GLU A 113 3.19 -7.38 19.49
N ASN A 114 3.88 -7.78 18.42
CA ASN A 114 5.33 -7.89 18.37
C ASN A 114 5.94 -6.61 17.77
N ASP A 115 7.18 -6.33 18.16
CA ASP A 115 8.00 -5.38 17.41
C ASP A 115 8.29 -5.93 16.01
N TRP A 116 8.46 -5.03 15.07
CA TRP A 116 8.94 -5.38 13.75
C TRP A 116 10.37 -5.93 13.89
N PRO A 117 10.73 -6.99 13.13
CA PRO A 117 12.08 -7.56 13.17
C PRO A 117 13.08 -6.72 12.35
N VAL A 118 12.64 -5.59 11.80
CA VAL A 118 13.43 -4.54 11.13
C VAL A 118 13.21 -3.21 11.84
N THR A 119 14.24 -2.38 11.86
CA THR A 119 14.19 -1.03 12.45
C THR A 119 13.93 0.05 11.40
N TYR A 120 13.53 1.24 11.85
CA TYR A 120 13.41 2.41 10.98
C TYR A 120 14.75 2.74 10.33
N GLU A 121 15.83 2.68 11.10
CA GLU A 121 17.18 3.01 10.67
C GLU A 121 17.70 2.03 9.60
N GLU A 122 17.35 0.74 9.70
CA GLU A 122 17.63 -0.25 8.64
C GLU A 122 16.87 0.07 7.35
N LEU A 123 15.66 0.62 7.43
CA LEU A 123 14.84 0.94 6.26
C LEU A 123 15.08 2.35 5.70
N ASP A 124 15.67 3.28 6.46
CA ASP A 124 15.87 4.69 6.05
C ASP A 124 16.54 4.82 4.68
N PRO A 125 17.65 4.12 4.35
CA PRO A 125 18.27 4.21 3.02
C PRO A 125 17.35 3.73 1.89
N TYR A 126 16.53 2.73 2.16
CA TYR A 126 15.61 2.16 1.16
C TYR A 126 14.33 2.98 1.00
N TYR A 127 13.94 3.72 2.03
CA TYR A 127 12.94 4.78 1.87
C TYR A 127 13.45 5.88 0.94
N GLU A 128 14.70 6.32 1.10
CA GLU A 128 15.29 7.33 0.22
C GLU A 128 15.37 6.83 -1.22
N GLU A 129 15.81 5.59 -1.43
CA GLU A 129 15.84 5.00 -2.76
C GLU A 129 14.44 4.86 -3.39
N ALA A 130 13.46 4.39 -2.62
CA ALA A 130 12.08 4.30 -3.10
C ALA A 130 11.49 5.68 -3.42
N GLU A 131 11.85 6.71 -2.65
CA GLU A 131 11.44 8.09 -2.90
C GLU A 131 12.00 8.60 -4.23
N GLU A 132 13.29 8.35 -4.50
CA GLU A 132 13.94 8.69 -5.78
C GLU A 132 13.29 7.96 -6.96
N LEU A 133 13.12 6.64 -6.87
CA LEU A 133 12.50 5.83 -7.93
C LEU A 133 11.08 6.29 -8.27
N MET A 134 10.31 6.75 -7.27
CA MET A 134 8.96 7.26 -7.47
C MET A 134 8.89 8.77 -7.71
N ALA A 135 10.05 9.46 -7.77
CA ALA A 135 10.19 10.93 -7.77
C ALA A 135 9.17 11.61 -6.83
N ILE A 136 9.24 11.27 -5.55
CA ILE A 136 8.28 11.75 -4.55
C ILE A 136 8.39 13.27 -4.39
N SER A 137 7.23 13.93 -4.37
CA SER A 137 7.08 15.34 -4.02
C SER A 137 6.82 15.44 -2.52
N GLY A 138 7.60 16.25 -1.80
CA GLY A 138 7.43 16.35 -0.35
C GLY A 138 8.09 17.60 0.28
N PRO A 139 7.79 17.88 1.55
CA PRO A 139 8.22 19.07 2.28
C PRO A 139 9.68 18.97 2.73
N GLU A 140 10.32 20.10 3.07
CA GLU A 140 11.69 20.07 3.60
C GLU A 140 11.77 19.51 5.03
N GLY A 141 10.76 19.78 5.87
CA GLY A 141 10.66 19.30 7.25
C GLY A 141 9.62 18.21 7.41
N THR A 142 9.93 17.18 8.20
CA THR A 142 9.08 16.02 8.45
C THR A 142 8.99 15.69 9.95
N PRO A 143 7.92 15.03 10.42
CA PRO A 143 7.82 14.56 11.80
C PRO A 143 8.62 13.26 12.05
N PHE A 144 8.85 12.48 11.00
CA PHE A 144 9.75 11.31 11.01
C PHE A 144 11.18 11.73 10.65
N PRO A 145 12.22 10.97 11.09
CA PRO A 145 13.61 11.26 10.74
C PRO A 145 13.86 11.07 9.24
N LYS A 146 14.34 12.10 8.53
CA LYS A 146 14.77 12.00 7.13
C LYS A 146 15.98 12.89 6.93
N LYS A 147 17.05 12.35 6.32
CA LYS A 147 18.33 13.07 6.14
C LYS A 147 18.39 13.76 4.78
N SER A 148 17.95 13.07 3.73
CA SER A 148 17.87 13.59 2.36
C SER A 148 16.69 14.55 2.15
N LYS A 149 16.75 15.34 1.08
CA LYS A 149 15.58 16.07 0.58
C LYS A 149 14.66 15.13 -0.20
N TYR A 150 13.42 15.54 -0.43
CA TYR A 150 12.58 14.86 -1.43
C TYR A 150 13.06 15.20 -2.85
N PRO A 151 12.91 14.27 -3.81
CA PRO A 151 13.30 14.50 -5.20
C PRO A 151 12.60 15.70 -5.84
N LEU A 152 11.34 15.94 -5.47
CA LEU A 152 10.53 17.05 -5.97
C LEU A 152 10.01 17.92 -4.80
N PRO A 153 9.78 19.23 -5.03
CA PRO A 153 9.25 20.12 -4.00
C PRO A 153 7.82 19.75 -3.60
N PRO A 154 7.34 20.23 -2.44
CA PRO A 154 6.00 19.90 -1.96
C PRO A 154 4.90 20.48 -2.87
N HIS A 155 3.72 19.88 -2.79
CA HIS A 155 2.50 20.49 -3.32
C HIS A 155 2.08 21.70 -2.47
N ASN A 156 1.37 22.63 -3.09
CA ASN A 156 0.91 23.84 -2.44
C ASN A 156 -0.14 23.54 -1.36
N PHE A 157 0.01 24.16 -0.21
CA PHE A 157 -1.02 24.17 0.82
C PHE A 157 -2.26 24.98 0.41
N SER A 158 -3.43 24.52 0.85
CA SER A 158 -4.64 25.35 0.89
C SER A 158 -4.53 26.44 1.97
N PRO A 159 -5.43 27.43 2.00
CA PRO A 159 -5.48 28.40 3.09
C PRO A 159 -5.60 27.76 4.48
N ILE A 160 -6.37 26.69 4.62
CA ILE A 160 -6.53 25.98 5.89
C ILE A 160 -5.25 25.25 6.28
N ASP A 161 -4.63 24.55 5.33
CA ASP A 161 -3.38 23.85 5.56
C ASP A 161 -2.26 24.82 6.01
N LYS A 162 -2.23 26.05 5.46
CA LYS A 162 -1.27 27.08 5.87
C LYS A 162 -1.44 27.49 7.34
N ILE A 163 -2.68 27.65 7.80
CA ILE A 163 -2.97 28.00 9.21
C ILE A 163 -2.54 26.85 10.14
N LEU A 164 -2.85 25.61 9.76
CA LEU A 164 -2.47 24.43 10.53
C LEU A 164 -0.95 24.24 10.56
N HIS A 165 -0.27 24.39 9.42
CA HIS A 165 1.19 24.36 9.36
C HIS A 165 1.82 25.47 10.21
N GLN A 166 1.27 26.69 10.18
CA GLN A 166 1.74 27.78 11.04
C GLN A 166 1.59 27.44 12.53
N LYS A 167 0.52 26.73 12.91
CA LYS A 167 0.26 26.33 14.30
C LYS A 167 1.13 25.15 14.75
N TYR A 168 1.34 24.15 13.89
CA TYR A 168 1.89 22.85 14.26
C TYR A 168 3.29 22.56 13.68
N GLY A 169 3.79 23.41 12.77
CA GLY A 169 5.08 23.22 12.12
C GLY A 169 5.20 21.86 11.45
N ASN A 170 6.30 21.14 11.72
CA ASN A 170 6.58 19.83 11.12
C ASN A 170 5.67 18.69 11.60
N GLN A 171 4.74 18.94 12.53
CA GLN A 171 3.66 18.00 12.87
C GLN A 171 2.48 18.10 11.88
N TYR A 172 2.44 19.12 11.03
CA TYR A 172 1.45 19.26 9.97
C TYR A 172 2.13 19.66 8.67
N ILE A 173 2.26 18.73 7.73
CA ILE A 173 3.16 18.87 6.57
C ILE A 173 2.44 18.69 5.24
N SER A 174 3.00 19.24 4.15
CA SER A 174 2.51 18.92 2.80
C SER A 174 2.71 17.43 2.58
N GLN A 175 1.69 16.75 2.09
CA GLN A 175 1.73 15.30 2.05
C GLN A 175 2.84 14.84 1.08
N PRO A 176 3.79 14.01 1.53
CA PRO A 176 4.69 13.29 0.64
C PRO A 176 3.90 12.43 -0.34
N THR A 177 4.14 12.57 -1.63
CA THR A 177 3.33 11.93 -2.65
C THR A 177 4.05 11.61 -3.95
N ALA A 178 3.68 10.47 -4.56
CA ALA A 178 4.13 10.05 -5.89
C ALA A 178 3.39 10.74 -7.05
N ARG A 179 2.85 11.94 -6.79
CA ARG A 179 2.26 12.84 -7.80
C ARG A 179 3.27 13.93 -8.09
N ALA A 180 3.84 13.95 -9.29
CA ALA A 180 4.95 14.84 -9.61
C ALA A 180 4.55 16.33 -9.52
N SER A 181 5.14 17.10 -8.62
CA SER A 181 4.85 18.54 -8.46
C SER A 181 5.47 19.41 -9.56
N ARG A 182 6.43 18.85 -10.31
CA ARG A 182 7.02 19.38 -11.54
C ARG A 182 7.17 18.24 -12.55
N GLY A 183 7.26 18.56 -13.84
CA GLY A 183 7.53 17.55 -14.87
C GLY A 183 8.86 16.84 -14.62
N THR A 184 8.89 15.54 -14.88
CA THR A 184 10.08 14.68 -14.81
C THR A 184 10.39 14.12 -16.21
N LYS A 185 11.47 13.34 -16.36
CA LYS A 185 11.86 12.74 -17.65
C LYS A 185 10.79 11.82 -18.25
N GLY A 186 9.87 11.26 -17.45
CA GLY A 186 8.86 10.31 -17.91
C GLY A 186 7.41 10.59 -17.46
N ARG A 187 7.17 11.65 -16.67
CA ARG A 187 5.83 11.98 -16.16
C ARG A 187 5.58 13.48 -16.20
N ASN A 188 4.37 13.88 -16.56
CA ASN A 188 3.96 15.29 -16.55
C ASN A 188 3.83 15.82 -15.12
N GLN A 189 3.76 17.14 -15.00
CA GLN A 189 3.37 17.81 -13.76
C GLN A 189 1.91 17.47 -13.39
N CYS A 190 1.64 17.30 -12.10
CA CYS A 190 0.30 17.16 -11.58
C CYS A 190 -0.51 18.46 -11.80
N MET A 191 -1.63 18.33 -12.49
CA MET A 191 -2.54 19.44 -12.79
C MET A 191 -3.71 19.56 -11.80
N ALA A 192 -3.60 18.94 -10.62
CA ALA A 192 -4.65 18.95 -9.58
C ALA A 192 -6.05 18.52 -10.07
N ASN A 193 -6.14 17.66 -11.10
CA ASN A 193 -7.39 17.26 -11.74
C ASN A 193 -8.33 16.43 -10.84
N SER A 194 -7.88 16.05 -9.64
CA SER A 194 -8.69 15.34 -8.66
C SER A 194 -9.16 13.93 -9.08
N SER A 195 -8.57 13.39 -10.16
CA SER A 195 -8.77 12.01 -10.63
C SER A 195 -7.48 11.23 -10.50
N CYS A 196 -7.05 10.93 -9.26
CA CYS A 196 -5.77 10.24 -9.06
C CYS A 196 -5.86 8.74 -9.35
N ASP A 197 -7.03 8.11 -9.21
CA ASP A 197 -7.25 6.71 -9.53
C ASP A 197 -6.80 6.38 -10.97
N VAL A 198 -7.21 7.19 -11.94
CA VAL A 198 -6.67 7.18 -13.32
C VAL A 198 -6.28 8.61 -13.72
N CYS A 199 -5.00 8.96 -13.53
CA CYS A 199 -4.50 10.32 -13.75
C CYS A 199 -4.52 10.71 -15.24
N PRO A 200 -5.29 11.73 -15.69
CA PRO A 200 -5.43 12.04 -17.12
C PRO A 200 -4.18 12.60 -17.77
N VAL A 201 -3.27 13.15 -16.98
CA VAL A 201 -1.99 13.72 -17.46
C VAL A 201 -0.80 12.83 -17.10
N ASP A 202 -1.03 11.61 -16.61
CA ASP A 202 0.04 10.66 -16.28
C ASP A 202 1.12 11.20 -15.30
N ALA A 203 0.69 12.06 -14.37
CA ALA A 203 1.58 12.67 -13.36
C ALA A 203 1.76 11.80 -12.10
N LYS A 204 0.79 10.92 -11.81
CA LYS A 204 0.84 9.97 -10.68
C LYS A 204 1.69 8.78 -11.10
N PHE A 205 2.64 8.38 -10.26
CA PHE A 205 3.42 7.16 -10.47
C PHE A 205 2.51 5.94 -10.62
N THR A 206 2.84 5.10 -11.60
CA THR A 206 2.36 3.74 -11.79
C THR A 206 3.57 2.90 -12.20
N ILE A 207 3.49 1.57 -12.12
CA ILE A 207 4.58 0.73 -12.64
C ILE A 207 4.77 0.93 -14.14
N GLU A 208 3.68 1.14 -14.89
CA GLU A 208 3.68 1.40 -16.33
C GLU A 208 4.49 2.65 -16.72
N ASN A 209 4.37 3.75 -15.96
CA ASN A 209 5.08 5.01 -16.24
C ASN A 209 6.35 5.23 -15.39
N SER A 210 6.82 4.19 -14.70
CA SER A 210 7.86 4.32 -13.68
C SER A 210 9.25 4.64 -14.22
N GLY A 211 9.56 4.20 -15.45
CA GLY A 211 10.93 4.25 -16.00
C GLY A 211 11.93 3.36 -15.26
N ILE A 212 11.47 2.42 -14.44
CA ILE A 212 12.33 1.47 -13.70
C ILE A 212 12.86 0.36 -14.64
N ASP A 213 12.27 0.20 -15.83
CA ASP A 213 12.71 -0.58 -17.00
C ASP A 213 13.17 -2.04 -16.75
N VAL A 214 12.77 -2.64 -15.62
CA VAL A 214 13.17 -4.01 -15.25
C VAL A 214 12.58 -5.06 -16.19
N TYR A 215 11.39 -4.83 -16.75
CA TYR A 215 10.70 -5.80 -17.59
C TYR A 215 11.15 -5.77 -19.06
N GLN A 216 11.89 -4.73 -19.46
CA GLN A 216 12.54 -4.60 -20.76
C GLN A 216 13.96 -5.19 -20.74
N ASN A 217 14.48 -5.58 -19.57
CA ASN A 217 15.79 -6.20 -19.45
C ASN A 217 15.82 -7.53 -20.22
N ALA A 218 16.86 -7.76 -21.03
CA ALA A 218 16.98 -8.95 -21.88
C ALA A 218 16.98 -10.29 -21.10
N GLN A 219 17.31 -10.26 -19.81
CA GLN A 219 17.33 -11.42 -18.91
C GLN A 219 15.95 -11.79 -18.37
N VAL A 220 14.97 -10.88 -18.48
CA VAL A 220 13.63 -11.01 -17.92
C VAL A 220 12.66 -11.47 -19.00
N GLU A 221 11.99 -12.60 -18.75
CA GLU A 221 10.81 -13.02 -19.49
C GLU A 221 9.56 -12.70 -18.67
N LEU A 222 8.70 -11.83 -19.20
CA LEU A 222 7.41 -11.50 -18.59
C LEU A 222 6.29 -12.31 -19.27
N LEU A 223 5.52 -13.05 -18.48
CA LEU A 223 4.39 -13.85 -18.95
C LEU A 223 3.07 -13.33 -18.36
N TYR A 224 2.23 -12.77 -19.21
CA TYR A 224 0.87 -12.34 -18.86
C TYR A 224 -0.13 -13.50 -18.83
N GLY A 225 -1.22 -13.32 -18.08
CA GLY A 225 -2.30 -14.30 -17.95
C GLY A 225 -1.92 -15.55 -17.15
N ALA A 226 -0.78 -15.55 -16.46
CA ALA A 226 -0.27 -16.68 -15.70
C ALA A 226 -0.70 -16.59 -14.23
N GLN A 227 -1.76 -17.33 -13.88
CA GLN A 227 -2.35 -17.31 -12.55
C GLN A 227 -1.71 -18.37 -11.67
N VAL A 228 -0.69 -17.98 -10.90
CA VAL A 228 -0.02 -18.87 -9.94
C VAL A 228 -0.97 -19.23 -8.80
N TYR A 229 -1.01 -20.52 -8.46
CA TYR A 229 -1.92 -21.02 -7.43
C TYR A 229 -1.26 -21.93 -6.39
N ARG A 230 -0.06 -22.45 -6.66
CA ARG A 230 0.64 -23.37 -5.75
C ARG A 230 2.13 -23.44 -6.07
N LEU A 231 2.94 -23.76 -5.06
CA LEU A 231 4.32 -24.19 -5.18
C LEU A 231 4.41 -25.71 -4.95
N GLU A 232 5.19 -26.40 -5.76
CA GLU A 232 5.60 -27.78 -5.48
C GLU A 232 6.85 -27.75 -4.62
N THR A 233 6.80 -28.42 -3.47
CA THR A 233 7.86 -28.36 -2.45
C THR A 233 8.47 -29.74 -2.22
N ALA A 234 9.77 -29.76 -1.90
CA ALA A 234 10.50 -30.94 -1.49
C ALA A 234 11.34 -30.59 -0.26
N GLY A 235 10.90 -31.07 0.91
CA GLY A 235 11.45 -30.64 2.20
C GLY A 235 11.21 -29.15 2.44
N ASN A 236 12.27 -28.40 2.72
CA ASN A 236 12.24 -26.96 2.97
C ASN A 236 12.56 -26.10 1.74
N VAL A 237 12.31 -26.62 0.53
CA VAL A 237 12.62 -25.94 -0.74
C VAL A 237 11.44 -26.04 -1.68
N ALA A 238 11.02 -24.91 -2.25
CA ALA A 238 10.10 -24.89 -3.38
C ALA A 238 10.85 -25.18 -4.69
N LYS A 239 10.35 -26.14 -5.48
CA LYS A 239 11.01 -26.65 -6.69
C LYS A 239 10.35 -26.15 -7.96
N LYS A 240 9.02 -26.04 -7.96
CA LYS A 240 8.24 -25.57 -9.12
C LYS A 240 7.15 -24.61 -8.70
N VAL A 241 6.80 -23.71 -9.62
CA VAL A 241 5.64 -22.84 -9.55
C VAL A 241 4.55 -23.41 -10.45
N CYS A 242 3.38 -23.70 -9.88
CA CYS A 242 2.20 -24.19 -10.60
C CYS A 242 1.26 -23.03 -10.91
N TYR A 243 0.85 -22.90 -12.17
CA TYR A 243 0.00 -21.81 -12.62
C TYR A 243 -1.00 -22.24 -13.69
N VAL A 244 -2.09 -21.49 -13.82
CA VAL A 244 -3.07 -21.64 -14.90
C VAL A 244 -2.82 -20.56 -15.93
N LYS A 245 -2.83 -20.91 -17.21
CA LYS A 245 -2.85 -19.95 -18.32
C LYS A 245 -3.75 -20.49 -19.44
N ASP A 246 -4.64 -19.66 -19.97
CA ASP A 246 -5.57 -20.02 -21.05
C ASP A 246 -6.37 -21.31 -20.74
N GLY A 247 -6.80 -21.46 -19.49
CA GLY A 247 -7.55 -22.62 -19.00
C GLY A 247 -6.75 -23.92 -18.82
N LYS A 248 -5.42 -23.89 -18.99
CA LYS A 248 -4.54 -25.06 -18.84
C LYS A 248 -3.58 -24.89 -17.67
N ASP A 249 -3.30 -25.99 -17.01
CA ASP A 249 -2.32 -26.09 -15.93
C ASP A 249 -0.90 -26.23 -16.49
N TYR A 250 0.03 -25.51 -15.88
CA TYR A 250 1.45 -25.56 -16.19
C TYR A 250 2.27 -25.59 -14.90
N GLU A 251 3.50 -26.06 -15.03
CA GLU A 251 4.52 -26.03 -14.00
C GLU A 251 5.83 -25.50 -14.57
N ILE A 252 6.58 -24.76 -13.76
CA ILE A 252 7.91 -24.29 -14.14
C ILE A 252 8.87 -24.35 -12.96
N ALA A 253 10.05 -24.92 -13.17
CA ALA A 253 11.06 -25.07 -12.14
C ALA A 253 11.89 -23.78 -11.95
N GLY A 254 12.31 -23.50 -10.72
CA GLY A 254 13.24 -22.41 -10.47
C GLY A 254 14.01 -22.51 -9.15
N GLU A 255 15.09 -21.73 -9.05
CA GLU A 255 15.98 -21.73 -7.89
C GLU A 255 15.42 -20.91 -6.74
N VAL A 256 15.10 -19.65 -7.00
CA VAL A 256 14.49 -18.72 -6.05
C VAL A 256 13.09 -18.35 -6.52
N ILE A 257 12.13 -18.37 -5.60
CA ILE A 257 10.74 -18.01 -5.88
C ILE A 257 10.36 -16.80 -5.03
N VAL A 258 9.78 -15.79 -5.66
CA VAL A 258 9.36 -14.54 -5.01
C VAL A 258 7.87 -14.35 -5.23
N LEU A 259 7.11 -14.41 -4.15
CA LEU A 259 5.68 -14.14 -4.13
C LEU A 259 5.46 -12.65 -3.87
N GLY A 260 5.32 -11.86 -4.94
CA GLY A 260 5.00 -10.43 -4.90
C GLY A 260 3.55 -10.13 -5.31
N ALA A 261 2.64 -11.11 -5.14
CA ALA A 261 1.22 -10.86 -5.28
C ALA A 261 0.69 -10.09 -4.05
N ASN A 262 -0.58 -9.69 -4.10
CA ASN A 262 -1.20 -9.08 -2.92
C ASN A 262 -1.33 -10.12 -1.78
N PRO A 263 -1.59 -9.70 -0.53
CA PRO A 263 -1.62 -10.62 0.61
C PRO A 263 -2.61 -11.77 0.50
N MET A 264 -3.73 -11.57 -0.20
CA MET A 264 -4.75 -12.59 -0.42
C MET A 264 -4.21 -13.73 -1.28
N PHE A 265 -3.58 -13.39 -2.41
CA PHE A 265 -3.03 -14.39 -3.33
C PHE A 265 -1.75 -15.02 -2.81
N ASN A 266 -0.88 -14.27 -2.12
CA ASN A 266 0.29 -14.85 -1.45
C ASN A 266 -0.13 -15.92 -0.44
N SER A 267 -1.11 -15.60 0.43
CA SER A 267 -1.63 -16.56 1.41
C SER A 267 -2.27 -17.77 0.73
N ASN A 268 -3.07 -17.56 -0.32
CA ASN A 268 -3.70 -18.64 -1.07
C ASN A 268 -2.68 -19.60 -1.69
N ILE A 269 -1.64 -19.05 -2.34
CA ILE A 269 -0.58 -19.83 -2.96
C ILE A 269 0.14 -20.68 -1.90
N LEU A 270 0.50 -20.10 -0.76
CA LEU A 270 1.17 -20.82 0.33
C LEU A 270 0.28 -21.92 0.93
N LEU A 271 -0.98 -21.62 1.22
CA LEU A 271 -1.93 -22.60 1.76
C LEU A 271 -2.16 -23.77 0.79
N ASN A 272 -2.36 -23.48 -0.50
CA ASN A 272 -2.45 -24.52 -1.54
C ASN A 272 -1.14 -25.32 -1.67
N SER A 273 0.01 -24.76 -1.29
CA SER A 273 1.32 -25.43 -1.29
C SER A 273 1.51 -26.38 -0.10
N GLY A 274 0.51 -26.49 0.78
CA GLY A 274 0.61 -27.28 2.01
C GLY A 274 1.52 -26.64 3.04
N ASP A 275 1.64 -25.31 3.05
CA ASP A 275 2.29 -24.59 4.12
C ASP A 275 1.66 -24.93 5.47
N ARG A 276 2.50 -25.24 6.46
CA ARG A 276 2.07 -25.75 7.77
C ARG A 276 2.14 -24.70 8.86
N ASN A 277 2.59 -23.49 8.54
CA ASN A 277 2.63 -22.41 9.50
C ASN A 277 1.18 -22.03 9.90
N PRO A 278 0.80 -22.13 11.19
CA PRO A 278 -0.56 -21.85 11.63
C PRO A 278 -0.97 -20.37 11.48
N LEU A 279 -0.01 -19.48 11.21
CA LEU A 279 -0.23 -18.05 11.03
C LEU A 279 -0.46 -17.66 9.58
N THR A 280 -0.24 -18.57 8.62
CA THR A 280 -0.47 -18.28 7.20
C THR A 280 -1.94 -18.02 6.93
N GLY A 281 -2.22 -16.88 6.30
CA GLY A 281 -3.54 -16.33 6.11
C GLY A 281 -4.14 -15.65 7.33
N LYS A 282 -3.53 -15.67 8.53
CA LYS A 282 -4.09 -15.10 9.77
C LYS A 282 -3.65 -13.66 10.03
N GLY A 283 -4.45 -12.91 10.78
CA GLY A 283 -4.12 -11.52 11.11
C GLY A 283 -4.16 -10.63 9.87
N PHE A 284 -5.13 -10.90 8.99
CA PHE A 284 -5.37 -10.16 7.77
C PHE A 284 -6.27 -8.94 8.04
N GLY A 285 -6.06 -7.81 7.38
CA GLY A 285 -6.89 -6.64 7.60
C GLY A 285 -6.44 -5.40 6.84
N GLU A 286 -6.81 -4.24 7.38
CA GLU A 286 -6.42 -2.91 6.90
C GLU A 286 -6.57 -1.89 8.04
N GLN A 287 -6.15 -0.65 7.85
CA GLN A 287 -6.45 0.47 8.75
C GLN A 287 -7.95 0.78 8.81
N LEU A 288 -8.41 1.42 9.89
CA LEU A 288 -9.74 2.00 9.99
C LEU A 288 -9.71 3.44 9.47
N GLY A 289 -10.62 3.83 8.58
CA GLY A 289 -10.72 5.22 8.15
C GLY A 289 -12.12 5.80 8.30
N MET A 290 -12.21 7.12 8.50
CA MET A 290 -13.46 7.87 8.48
C MET A 290 -13.25 9.30 7.97
N GLN A 291 -14.34 10.00 7.67
CA GLN A 291 -14.31 11.40 7.26
C GLN A 291 -14.90 12.31 8.33
N VAL A 292 -14.25 13.45 8.57
CA VAL A 292 -14.81 14.56 9.35
C VAL A 292 -15.01 15.76 8.43
N LEU A 293 -16.22 16.32 8.43
CA LEU A 293 -16.53 17.59 7.77
C LEU A 293 -16.47 18.72 8.80
N ILE A 294 -15.71 19.75 8.48
CA ILE A 294 -15.41 20.88 9.37
C ILE A 294 -16.03 22.13 8.74
N TYR A 295 -17.09 22.64 9.34
CA TYR A 295 -17.79 23.84 8.90
C TYR A 295 -17.14 25.06 9.55
N LEU A 296 -16.81 26.06 8.74
CA LEU A 296 -16.01 27.21 9.15
C LEU A 296 -16.82 28.50 9.09
N ASP A 297 -16.63 29.39 10.06
CA ASP A 297 -17.18 30.75 10.02
C ASP A 297 -16.27 31.64 9.18
N ASN A 298 -16.85 32.30 8.17
CA ASN A 298 -16.20 33.30 7.32
C ASN A 298 -14.81 32.96 6.72
N LEU A 299 -14.42 31.68 6.71
CA LEU A 299 -13.16 31.20 6.15
C LEU A 299 -13.42 30.20 5.02
N LYS A 300 -13.09 30.60 3.78
CA LYS A 300 -13.21 29.76 2.59
C LYS A 300 -11.98 28.85 2.45
N ASN A 301 -12.20 27.58 2.11
CA ASN A 301 -11.13 26.66 1.72
C ASN A 301 -11.13 26.45 0.20
N THR A 302 -10.28 27.17 -0.50
CA THR A 302 -10.06 27.01 -1.94
C THR A 302 -8.58 26.98 -2.26
N GLY A 303 -8.16 26.08 -3.13
CA GLY A 303 -6.77 25.90 -3.54
C GLY A 303 -6.21 24.57 -3.04
N GLY A 304 -4.90 24.56 -2.79
CA GLY A 304 -4.13 23.31 -2.77
C GLY A 304 -3.84 22.82 -4.18
N SER A 305 -2.75 22.07 -4.38
CA SER A 305 -2.38 21.56 -5.71
C SER A 305 -2.52 20.05 -5.85
N THR A 306 -3.19 19.40 -4.90
CA THR A 306 -3.50 17.98 -4.98
C THR A 306 -4.72 17.60 -4.14
N TRP A 307 -5.25 16.40 -4.39
CA TRP A 307 -6.44 15.87 -3.71
C TRP A 307 -6.23 15.72 -2.21
N VAL A 308 -5.30 14.85 -1.83
CA VAL A 308 -4.89 14.64 -0.44
C VAL A 308 -3.68 15.54 -0.23
N ASN A 309 -3.90 16.68 0.42
CA ASN A 309 -3.01 17.84 0.31
C ASN A 309 -1.97 17.93 1.43
N ALA A 310 -2.34 17.56 2.65
CA ALA A 310 -1.45 17.60 3.80
C ALA A 310 -1.68 16.41 4.74
N ASN A 311 -0.67 16.13 5.56
CA ASN A 311 -0.73 15.15 6.64
C ASN A 311 -0.54 15.83 7.99
N GLY A 312 -1.39 15.51 8.96
CA GLY A 312 -1.27 15.92 10.35
C GLY A 312 -0.94 14.74 11.26
N TYR A 313 0.05 14.92 12.14
CA TYR A 313 0.64 13.89 13.00
C TYR A 313 0.36 14.12 14.49
N MET A 314 -0.46 15.12 14.83
CA MET A 314 -0.80 15.48 16.21
C MET A 314 -1.46 14.34 17.01
N LEU A 315 -2.02 13.34 16.32
CA LEU A 315 -2.63 12.14 16.91
C LEU A 315 -1.88 10.85 16.52
N TYR A 316 -0.76 10.96 15.80
CA TYR A 316 -0.10 9.80 15.21
C TYR A 316 0.80 9.10 16.22
N ASP A 317 1.47 9.84 17.10
CA ASP A 317 2.45 9.25 18.01
C ASP A 317 2.34 9.79 19.43
N GLY A 318 2.74 8.96 20.40
CA GLY A 318 2.77 9.31 21.82
C GLY A 318 2.33 8.16 22.74
N ASN A 319 2.45 8.38 24.05
CA ASN A 319 2.16 7.37 25.07
C ASN A 319 0.72 6.82 25.02
N HIS A 320 -0.20 7.58 24.44
CA HIS A 320 -1.60 7.16 24.28
C HIS A 320 -1.77 5.87 23.47
N ARG A 321 -0.79 5.54 22.60
CA ARG A 321 -0.77 4.30 21.81
C ARG A 321 -0.68 3.03 22.65
N LYS A 322 -0.48 3.13 23.97
CA LYS A 322 -0.69 2.01 24.91
C LYS A 322 -2.17 1.63 25.04
N ASP A 323 -3.06 2.60 24.88
CA ASP A 323 -4.46 2.50 25.24
C ASP A 323 -5.39 2.52 24.01
N TYR A 324 -5.02 3.28 22.97
CA TYR A 324 -5.81 3.44 21.75
C TYR A 324 -4.99 3.88 20.53
N ALA A 325 -5.54 3.60 19.34
CA ALA A 325 -4.84 3.77 18.07
C ALA A 325 -4.30 5.17 17.78
N ALA A 326 -3.09 5.19 17.21
CA ALA A 326 -2.56 6.29 16.44
C ALA A 326 -3.52 6.72 15.32
N CYS A 327 -3.50 8.00 14.98
CA CYS A 327 -4.29 8.54 13.88
C CYS A 327 -3.49 9.51 13.00
N LEU A 328 -3.45 9.22 11.70
CA LEU A 328 -3.00 10.14 10.66
C LEU A 328 -4.18 10.99 10.17
N ILE A 329 -3.99 12.30 10.14
CA ILE A 329 -4.94 13.24 9.54
C ILE A 329 -4.54 13.48 8.10
N GLU A 330 -5.43 13.24 7.14
CA GLU A 330 -5.28 13.57 5.73
C GLU A 330 -6.26 14.69 5.34
N THR A 331 -5.76 15.84 4.86
CA THR A 331 -6.65 16.90 4.35
C THR A 331 -7.10 16.59 2.92
N ASN A 332 -8.41 16.57 2.69
CA ASN A 332 -9.01 16.37 1.37
C ASN A 332 -9.49 17.72 0.82
N ASN A 333 -8.91 18.16 -0.30
CA ASN A 333 -9.23 19.45 -0.95
C ASN A 333 -10.22 19.35 -2.11
N ALA A 334 -10.75 18.17 -2.38
CA ALA A 334 -11.76 18.03 -3.42
C ALA A 334 -13.18 18.29 -2.91
N PRO A 335 -14.03 18.96 -3.70
CA PRO A 335 -15.34 19.42 -3.26
C PRO A 335 -16.41 18.31 -3.36
N TYR A 336 -16.19 17.13 -2.77
CA TYR A 336 -17.26 16.13 -2.64
C TYR A 336 -18.38 16.60 -1.71
N ASN A 337 -18.06 17.53 -0.81
CA ASN A 337 -19.02 18.14 0.10
C ASN A 337 -18.91 19.66 -0.04
N ILE A 338 -20.08 20.31 -0.06
CA ILE A 338 -20.21 21.77 0.02
C ILE A 338 -21.22 22.10 1.13
N ARG A 339 -21.15 23.31 1.67
CA ARG A 339 -22.26 23.81 2.50
C ARG A 339 -23.43 24.18 1.60
N LEU A 340 -24.65 23.86 2.04
CA LEU A 340 -25.87 24.20 1.29
C LEU A 340 -26.41 25.60 1.63
N GLU A 341 -25.91 26.21 2.71
CA GLU A 341 -26.26 27.57 3.10
C GLU A 341 -25.77 28.60 2.06
N ARG A 342 -26.66 29.51 1.65
CA ARG A 342 -26.35 30.56 0.68
C ARG A 342 -25.15 31.39 1.14
N GLY A 343 -24.15 31.51 0.26
CA GLY A 343 -22.94 32.30 0.53
C GLY A 343 -21.85 31.58 1.32
N LYS A 344 -22.10 30.37 1.84
CA LYS A 344 -21.13 29.62 2.66
C LYS A 344 -20.58 28.36 1.98
N TRP A 345 -20.86 28.12 0.70
CA TRP A 345 -20.55 26.86 0.00
C TRP A 345 -19.13 26.33 0.20
N LEU A 346 -18.15 27.25 0.20
CA LEU A 346 -16.72 26.96 0.32
C LEU A 346 -16.19 27.13 1.75
N ASN A 347 -17.03 27.49 2.70
CA ASN A 347 -16.67 27.72 4.10
C ASN A 347 -16.62 26.41 4.88
N MET A 348 -15.87 25.45 4.37
CA MET A 348 -15.67 24.16 5.00
C MET A 348 -14.34 23.52 4.56
N THR A 349 -13.83 22.61 5.37
CA THR A 349 -12.77 21.68 4.98
C THR A 349 -13.18 20.26 5.38
N SER A 350 -12.44 19.26 4.90
CA SER A 350 -12.74 17.86 5.19
C SER A 350 -11.46 17.09 5.48
N PHE A 351 -11.41 16.41 6.62
CA PHE A 351 -10.25 15.61 7.05
C PHE A 351 -10.61 14.14 7.04
N ARG A 352 -9.84 13.34 6.31
CA ARG A 352 -9.85 11.90 6.46
C ARG A 352 -8.97 11.55 7.66
N MET A 353 -9.49 10.70 8.52
CA MET A 353 -8.81 10.22 9.72
C MET A 353 -8.51 8.75 9.48
N ILE A 354 -7.24 8.38 9.48
CA ILE A 354 -6.79 6.99 9.27
C ILE A 354 -6.19 6.51 10.58
N PHE A 355 -6.72 5.43 11.13
CA PHE A 355 -6.33 4.87 12.40
C PHE A 355 -5.49 3.62 12.20
N GLU A 356 -4.42 3.53 12.98
CA GLU A 356 -3.69 2.28 13.17
C GLU A 356 -4.66 1.17 13.62
N ASP A 357 -4.44 -0.05 13.15
CA ASP A 357 -5.22 -1.21 13.58
C ASP A 357 -4.29 -2.38 13.89
N LEU A 358 -4.79 -3.34 14.69
CA LEU A 358 -4.04 -4.52 15.10
C LEU A 358 -4.54 -5.75 14.33
N PRO A 359 -3.62 -6.63 13.92
CA PRO A 359 -3.97 -7.87 13.24
C PRO A 359 -4.78 -8.80 14.16
N LEU A 360 -6.02 -9.10 13.77
CA LEU A 360 -6.88 -10.03 14.49
C LEU A 360 -6.81 -11.42 13.86
N VAL A 361 -6.50 -12.45 14.65
CA VAL A 361 -6.44 -13.85 14.16
C VAL A 361 -7.79 -14.38 13.65
N THR A 362 -8.90 -13.75 14.08
CA THR A 362 -10.27 -14.00 13.62
C THR A 362 -10.54 -13.44 12.22
N ASN A 363 -9.68 -12.54 11.73
CA ASN A 363 -9.63 -12.13 10.34
C ASN A 363 -8.62 -13.01 9.61
N TYR A 364 -9.07 -13.71 8.58
CA TYR A 364 -8.22 -14.68 7.90
C TYR A 364 -8.56 -14.88 6.43
N ILE A 365 -7.55 -15.36 5.70
CA ILE A 365 -7.62 -15.86 4.34
C ILE A 365 -7.53 -17.38 4.40
N THR A 366 -8.33 -18.07 3.60
CA THR A 366 -8.25 -19.53 3.41
C THR A 366 -8.48 -19.91 1.95
N THR A 367 -8.23 -21.17 1.60
CA THR A 367 -8.43 -21.70 0.25
C THR A 367 -9.91 -21.99 -0.01
N THR A 368 -10.32 -21.99 -1.28
CA THR A 368 -11.61 -22.52 -1.72
C THR A 368 -11.43 -23.81 -2.54
N SER A 369 -12.52 -24.40 -3.03
CA SER A 369 -12.46 -25.48 -4.02
C SER A 369 -11.89 -25.03 -5.36
N ASP A 370 -11.98 -23.73 -5.68
CA ASP A 370 -11.25 -23.15 -6.80
C ASP A 370 -9.87 -22.67 -6.32
N LYS A 371 -8.83 -23.39 -6.76
CA LYS A 371 -7.43 -23.10 -6.43
C LYS A 371 -7.02 -21.66 -6.76
N LEU A 372 -7.70 -20.97 -7.69
CA LEU A 372 -7.38 -19.60 -8.10
C LEU A 372 -8.04 -18.52 -7.24
N VAL A 373 -9.04 -18.87 -6.44
CA VAL A 373 -9.90 -17.93 -5.72
C VAL A 373 -9.74 -18.12 -4.20
N PRO A 374 -9.10 -17.17 -3.50
CA PRO A 374 -9.06 -17.21 -2.04
C PRO A 374 -10.42 -16.88 -1.41
N GLU A 375 -10.68 -17.45 -0.25
CA GLU A 375 -11.77 -17.05 0.63
C GLU A 375 -11.27 -16.03 1.65
N ILE A 376 -11.95 -14.89 1.74
CA ILE A 376 -11.61 -13.78 2.62
C ILE A 376 -12.65 -13.68 3.73
N ASN A 377 -12.20 -13.75 4.98
CA ASN A 377 -13.03 -13.63 6.18
C ASN A 377 -12.57 -12.44 7.01
N PHE A 378 -13.39 -11.39 7.11
CA PHE A 378 -13.14 -10.23 7.98
C PHE A 378 -14.10 -10.23 9.18
N LYS A 379 -14.30 -11.40 9.79
CA LYS A 379 -15.29 -11.66 10.86
C LYS A 379 -14.96 -10.95 12.16
N GLY A 380 -13.68 -10.79 12.47
CA GLY A 380 -13.22 -10.04 13.64
C GLY A 380 -13.44 -8.54 13.50
N GLY A 381 -13.70 -8.03 12.29
CA GLY A 381 -13.87 -6.62 12.05
C GLY A 381 -12.62 -5.82 12.41
N ARG A 382 -12.83 -4.69 13.08
CA ARG A 382 -11.80 -3.77 13.58
C ARG A 382 -11.42 -4.13 15.01
N SER A 383 -10.16 -3.92 15.38
CA SER A 383 -9.78 -4.11 16.78
C SER A 383 -10.43 -3.06 17.69
N ASP A 384 -10.67 -3.42 18.95
CA ASP A 384 -11.10 -2.47 19.99
C ASP A 384 -10.13 -1.29 20.13
N TYR A 385 -8.84 -1.54 19.86
CA TYR A 385 -7.78 -0.53 19.88
C TYR A 385 -8.01 0.56 18.83
N ALA A 386 -8.34 0.19 17.59
CA ALA A 386 -8.69 1.13 16.51
C ALA A 386 -9.98 1.89 16.82
N LEU A 387 -11.02 1.19 17.31
CA LEU A 387 -12.30 1.82 17.66
C LEU A 387 -12.16 2.84 18.80
N LYS A 388 -11.36 2.53 19.83
CA LYS A 388 -11.03 3.49 20.90
C LYS A 388 -10.28 4.71 20.36
N GLY A 389 -9.38 4.53 19.40
CA GLY A 389 -8.65 5.63 18.76
C GLY A 389 -9.61 6.58 18.05
N MET A 390 -10.58 6.03 17.32
CA MET A 390 -11.65 6.79 16.68
C MET A 390 -12.51 7.57 17.67
N GLU A 391 -12.94 6.94 18.76
CA GLU A 391 -13.74 7.63 19.78
C GLU A 391 -12.94 8.70 20.54
N ASN A 392 -11.65 8.46 20.78
CA ASN A 392 -10.81 9.46 21.41
C ASN A 392 -10.54 10.65 20.47
N MET A 393 -10.30 10.39 19.18
CA MET A 393 -10.13 11.42 18.15
C MET A 393 -11.30 12.42 18.17
N LYS A 394 -12.55 11.96 18.27
CA LYS A 394 -13.74 12.82 18.34
C LYS A 394 -13.68 13.81 19.51
N LYS A 395 -13.07 13.44 20.64
CA LYS A 395 -12.95 14.27 21.85
C LYS A 395 -11.84 15.31 21.73
N VAL A 396 -10.71 14.94 21.11
CA VAL A 396 -9.50 15.79 21.06
C VAL A 396 -9.44 16.69 19.84
N LEU A 397 -10.10 16.31 18.73
CA LEU A 397 -10.08 17.04 17.48
C LEU A 397 -10.53 18.52 17.63
N PRO A 398 -11.55 18.89 18.43
CA PRO A 398 -11.90 20.30 18.64
C PRO A 398 -10.73 21.15 19.16
N GLY A 399 -9.90 20.59 20.05
CA GLY A 399 -8.71 21.28 20.56
C GLY A 399 -7.64 21.47 19.49
N ILE A 400 -7.43 20.47 18.63
CA ILE A 400 -6.53 20.55 17.46
C ILE A 400 -7.02 21.61 16.46
N LEU A 401 -8.33 21.75 16.31
CA LEU A 401 -8.90 22.70 15.37
C LEU A 401 -9.09 24.10 15.96
N SER A 402 -8.65 24.36 17.19
CA SER A 402 -8.83 25.65 17.89
C SER A 402 -8.19 26.85 17.20
N CYS A 403 -7.26 26.64 16.27
CA CYS A 403 -6.68 27.70 15.43
C CYS A 403 -7.54 28.05 14.20
N LEU A 404 -8.65 27.34 13.97
CA LEU A 404 -9.60 27.60 12.90
C LEU A 404 -10.93 28.12 13.48
N PRO A 405 -11.68 28.95 12.73
CA PRO A 405 -13.00 29.42 13.14
C PRO A 405 -14.05 28.32 12.90
N VAL A 406 -13.99 27.22 13.67
CA VAL A 406 -14.91 26.09 13.51
C VAL A 406 -16.29 26.43 14.08
N GLU A 407 -17.33 26.40 13.23
CA GLU A 407 -18.73 26.50 13.64
C GLU A 407 -19.29 25.14 14.08
N LYS A 408 -18.96 24.09 13.34
CA LYS A 408 -19.54 22.75 13.51
C LYS A 408 -18.62 21.67 12.97
N LEU A 409 -18.58 20.55 13.69
CA LEU A 409 -17.99 19.30 13.22
C LEU A 409 -19.10 18.31 12.88
N LYS A 410 -18.97 17.60 11.76
CA LYS A 410 -19.80 16.46 11.40
C LYS A 410 -18.89 15.25 11.15
N PHE A 411 -18.95 14.29 12.07
CA PHE A 411 -18.30 12.99 11.95
C PHE A 411 -19.18 12.08 11.07
N LEU A 412 -18.62 11.55 9.99
CA LEU A 412 -19.32 10.58 9.13
C LEU A 412 -19.02 9.16 9.60
N ASP A 413 -19.81 8.20 9.13
CA ASP A 413 -19.56 6.78 9.41
C ASP A 413 -18.21 6.34 8.82
N PRO A 414 -17.56 5.33 9.43
CA PRO A 414 -16.33 4.76 8.90
C PRO A 414 -16.47 4.27 7.47
N PHE A 415 -15.38 4.39 6.69
CA PHE A 415 -15.34 3.87 5.34
C PHE A 415 -15.42 2.34 5.34
N PRO A 416 -16.07 1.74 4.32
CA PRO A 416 -16.07 0.28 4.16
C PRO A 416 -14.69 -0.25 3.76
N ASN A 417 -13.77 0.61 3.32
CA ASN A 417 -12.38 0.25 3.07
C ASN A 417 -11.43 1.45 3.03
N GLU A 418 -10.14 1.18 3.26
CA GLU A 418 -9.03 2.10 2.99
C GLU A 418 -8.26 1.75 1.70
N GLY A 419 -8.48 0.56 1.15
CA GLY A 419 -7.76 0.07 -0.04
C GLY A 419 -6.34 -0.43 0.26
N HIS A 420 -6.02 -0.62 1.55
CA HIS A 420 -4.74 -1.10 2.02
C HIS A 420 -4.88 -2.55 2.49
N ILE A 421 -4.54 -3.51 1.64
CA ILE A 421 -4.63 -4.93 1.97
C ILE A 421 -3.37 -5.32 2.76
N LEU A 422 -3.49 -5.71 4.04
CA LEU A 422 -2.36 -5.91 4.95
C LEU A 422 -2.44 -7.27 5.69
N GLY A 423 -1.30 -7.79 6.13
CA GLY A 423 -1.21 -8.98 6.98
C GLY A 423 -1.44 -10.32 6.26
N GLY A 424 -1.68 -11.41 7.00
CA GLY A 424 -1.82 -12.76 6.45
C GLY A 424 -0.51 -13.52 6.24
N THR A 425 0.62 -12.84 6.02
CA THR A 425 1.95 -13.47 5.90
C THR A 425 2.98 -12.71 6.74
N ARG A 426 2.55 -12.27 7.93
CA ARG A 426 3.26 -11.30 8.79
C ARG A 426 4.69 -11.74 9.12
N MET A 427 5.58 -10.76 9.18
CA MET A 427 6.98 -10.97 9.58
C MET A 427 7.17 -10.94 11.08
N GLY A 428 8.23 -11.59 11.52
CA GLY A 428 8.66 -11.66 12.91
C GLY A 428 10.00 -12.37 13.04
N LYS A 429 10.34 -12.82 14.25
CA LYS A 429 11.66 -13.37 14.55
C LYS A 429 11.74 -14.88 14.37
N THR A 430 10.61 -15.59 14.51
CA THR A 430 10.58 -17.06 14.55
C THR A 430 9.38 -17.64 13.79
N PRO A 431 9.43 -18.91 13.37
CA PRO A 431 8.26 -19.59 12.81
C PRO A 431 7.08 -19.71 13.79
N ALA A 432 7.30 -19.55 15.10
CA ALA A 432 6.24 -19.65 16.10
C ALA A 432 5.38 -18.37 16.19
N ASP A 433 5.91 -17.22 15.77
CA ASP A 433 5.26 -15.92 15.87
C ASP A 433 5.10 -15.19 14.54
N SER A 434 5.56 -15.79 13.43
CA SER A 434 5.48 -15.19 12.09
C SER A 434 5.56 -16.21 10.96
N VAL A 435 5.20 -15.77 9.75
CA VAL A 435 5.27 -16.56 8.51
C VAL A 435 6.61 -16.36 7.80
N VAL A 436 7.10 -15.12 7.80
CA VAL A 436 8.39 -14.76 7.21
C VAL A 436 9.33 -14.11 8.23
N ASP A 437 10.62 -14.17 7.94
CA ASP A 437 11.66 -13.48 8.69
C ASP A 437 11.77 -11.99 8.33
N LYS A 438 12.80 -11.32 8.87
CA LYS A 438 13.07 -9.89 8.62
C LYS A 438 13.40 -9.55 7.16
N ASN A 439 13.87 -10.52 6.39
CA ASN A 439 14.19 -10.37 4.97
C ASN A 439 13.01 -10.78 4.09
N MET A 440 11.84 -11.04 4.68
CA MET A 440 10.65 -11.56 4.00
C MET A 440 10.85 -12.96 3.39
N VAL A 441 11.79 -13.74 3.93
CA VAL A 441 11.97 -15.15 3.55
C VAL A 441 11.06 -16.02 4.42
N HIS A 442 10.37 -16.97 3.80
CA HIS A 442 9.48 -17.88 4.50
C HIS A 442 10.25 -18.81 5.45
N HIS A 443 9.83 -18.90 6.72
CA HIS A 443 10.55 -19.70 7.72
C HIS A 443 10.65 -21.19 7.37
N GLN A 444 9.61 -21.75 6.73
CA GLN A 444 9.60 -23.15 6.29
C GLN A 444 10.33 -23.38 4.95
N TYR A 445 10.37 -22.38 4.05
CA TYR A 445 10.82 -22.56 2.67
C TYR A 445 11.93 -21.55 2.36
N ARG A 446 13.18 -22.01 2.49
CA ARG A 446 14.37 -21.11 2.52
C ARG A 446 14.61 -20.32 1.23
N ASN A 447 13.99 -20.73 0.12
CA ASN A 447 14.13 -20.10 -1.19
C ASN A 447 12.85 -19.39 -1.64
N VAL A 448 11.90 -19.16 -0.73
CA VAL A 448 10.63 -18.48 -1.01
C VAL A 448 10.60 -17.15 -0.28
N PHE A 449 10.57 -16.06 -1.04
CA PHE A 449 10.31 -14.72 -0.53
C PHE A 449 8.80 -14.44 -0.61
N VAL A 450 8.24 -13.80 0.41
CA VAL A 450 6.83 -13.37 0.42
C VAL A 450 6.81 -11.88 0.67
N LEU A 451 6.69 -11.12 -0.41
CA LEU A 451 6.83 -9.67 -0.38
C LEU A 451 5.50 -8.95 -0.19
N GLY A 452 5.59 -7.64 0.04
CA GLY A 452 4.46 -6.73 0.10
C GLY A 452 3.89 -6.54 1.50
N SER A 453 2.77 -5.82 1.56
CA SER A 453 2.14 -5.44 2.82
C SER A 453 1.54 -6.60 3.62
N GLY A 454 1.53 -7.80 3.04
CA GLY A 454 1.11 -9.03 3.74
C GLY A 454 2.09 -9.40 4.86
N SER A 455 3.33 -8.97 4.71
CA SER A 455 4.44 -9.22 5.63
C SER A 455 4.51 -8.21 6.77
N PHE A 456 3.64 -7.20 6.81
CA PHE A 456 3.65 -6.20 7.88
C PHE A 456 3.26 -6.81 9.24
N THR A 457 4.03 -6.53 10.29
CA THR A 457 3.74 -7.04 11.64
C THR A 457 2.48 -6.40 12.24
N THR A 458 2.30 -5.09 12.03
CA THR A 458 1.14 -4.28 12.47
C THR A 458 0.68 -3.32 11.37
N PHE A 459 -0.48 -2.68 11.54
CA PHE A 459 -1.07 -1.79 10.53
C PHE A 459 -0.94 -0.32 10.94
N SER A 460 0.22 0.29 10.70
CA SER A 460 0.44 1.73 10.94
C SER A 460 -0.63 2.60 10.27
N ALA A 461 -0.93 3.76 10.88
CA ALA A 461 -1.85 4.75 10.33
C ALA A 461 -1.36 5.35 8.99
N SER A 462 -0.06 5.26 8.68
CA SER A 462 0.50 5.69 7.38
C SER A 462 0.12 4.75 6.24
N ASN A 463 -0.05 5.29 5.03
CA ASN A 463 -0.28 4.48 3.84
C ASN A 463 0.92 3.52 3.59
N PRO A 464 0.68 2.26 3.21
CA PRO A 464 1.70 1.21 3.27
C PRO A 464 2.66 1.18 2.08
N THR A 465 2.33 1.84 0.96
CA THR A 465 2.99 1.61 -0.34
C THR A 465 4.46 2.01 -0.34
N LEU A 466 4.82 3.13 0.31
CA LEU A 466 6.22 3.54 0.38
C LEU A 466 7.04 2.53 1.20
N THR A 467 6.50 2.12 2.35
CA THR A 467 7.15 1.15 3.26
C THR A 467 7.33 -0.22 2.59
N LEU A 468 6.30 -0.76 1.92
CA LEU A 468 6.44 -2.06 1.24
C LEU A 468 7.44 -1.99 0.07
N SER A 469 7.52 -0.86 -0.63
CA SER A 469 8.54 -0.64 -1.68
C SER A 469 9.95 -0.62 -1.08
N ALA A 470 10.17 0.14 0.01
CA ALA A 470 11.44 0.19 0.72
C ALA A 470 11.86 -1.19 1.25
N MET A 471 10.93 -1.94 1.84
CA MET A 471 11.19 -3.30 2.32
C MET A 471 11.54 -4.27 1.18
N SER A 472 10.95 -4.09 -0.01
CA SER A 472 11.23 -4.93 -1.16
C SER A 472 12.65 -4.68 -1.71
N LEU A 473 13.11 -3.43 -1.68
CA LEU A 473 14.52 -3.10 -1.94
C LEU A 473 15.43 -3.69 -0.85
N TYR A 474 15.11 -3.49 0.43
CA TYR A 474 15.86 -4.02 1.58
C TYR A 474 16.05 -5.55 1.47
N SER A 475 14.97 -6.27 1.18
CA SER A 475 14.97 -7.74 1.09
C SER A 475 15.89 -8.26 -0.01
N ALA A 476 15.84 -7.67 -1.20
CA ALA A 476 16.74 -8.02 -2.29
C ALA A 476 18.20 -7.69 -1.95
N ASP A 477 18.48 -6.52 -1.38
CA ASP A 477 19.85 -6.08 -1.07
C ASP A 477 20.54 -6.90 0.02
N HIS A 478 19.76 -7.44 0.97
CA HIS A 478 20.28 -8.24 2.08
C HIS A 478 20.34 -9.74 1.80
N SER A 479 19.77 -10.19 0.68
CA SER A 479 19.69 -11.62 0.34
C SER A 479 20.57 -12.01 -0.85
N PHE A 480 21.05 -11.03 -1.62
CA PHE A 480 21.93 -11.19 -2.79
C PHE A 480 22.99 -10.09 -2.78
#